data_AF-A0AAE7E7B7-F1
#
_entry.id   AF-A0AAE7E7B7-F1
#
_cell.length_a   1.000
_cell.length_b   1.000
_cell.length_c   1.000
_cell.angle_alpha   90.00
_cell.angle_beta   90.00
_cell.angle_gamma   90.00
#
_symmetry.space_group_name_H-M   'P 1'
#
loop_
_entity.id
_entity.type
_entity.pdbx_description
1 polymer ?
#
loop_
_entity_poly.entity_id
_entity_poly.type
_entity_poly.pdbx_seq_one_letter_code
_entity_poly.pdbx_strand_id
1 'polypeptide(L)'
;MKNILKIVFLGIVGFSILVYLTMPKNVNKINNKNVTITIETIPKYFDIVGNNPYTKVENLFKLGEEKYIIVLNHDALAVFKELYKYTDKNNIVLVANISNTPWIIKQIAVNGELEKMYKNSKIPLINDSDGNFISSLGLNDNKQNKYFVYKLTNNGIVMKIGESKVKEGALEKSLSLDEVEKSLNEMKKILE
;
A
#
# COMPACT_ATOMS: atom_id res chain seq x y z
N MET A 1 -5.66 -6.37 47.61
CA MET A 1 -6.46 -6.01 46.41
C MET A 1 -6.36 -4.52 46.03
N LYS A 2 -6.54 -3.55 46.95
CA LYS A 2 -6.49 -2.10 46.65
C LYS A 2 -5.20 -1.62 45.95
N ASN A 3 -4.04 -2.17 46.32
CA ASN A 3 -2.76 -1.80 45.70
C ASN A 3 -2.59 -2.41 44.30
N ILE A 4 -3.11 -3.61 44.06
CA ILE A 4 -3.11 -4.25 42.73
C ILE A 4 -3.95 -3.41 41.77
N LEU A 5 -5.13 -2.95 42.20
CA LEU A 5 -5.99 -2.09 41.37
C LEU A 5 -5.31 -0.77 40.99
N LYS A 6 -4.55 -0.15 41.91
CA LYS A 6 -3.76 1.06 41.64
C LYS A 6 -2.63 0.81 40.63
N ILE A 7 -1.95 -0.33 40.74
CA ILE A 7 -0.86 -0.72 39.82
C ILE A 7 -1.43 -0.99 38.43
N VAL A 8 -2.55 -1.72 38.33
CA VAL A 8 -3.24 -1.98 37.06
C VAL A 8 -3.70 -0.66 36.42
N PHE A 9 -4.29 0.23 37.19
CA PHE A 9 -4.71 1.55 36.70
C PHE A 9 -3.53 2.38 36.19
N LEU A 10 -2.42 2.42 36.95
CA LEU A 10 -1.20 3.13 36.54
C LEU A 10 -0.59 2.52 35.27
N GLY A 11 -0.66 1.20 35.12
CA GLY A 11 -0.24 0.50 33.90
C GLY A 11 -1.09 0.87 32.69
N ILE A 12 -2.42 0.88 32.81
CA ILE A 12 -3.33 1.26 31.73
C ILE A 12 -3.11 2.73 31.33
N VAL A 13 -3.04 3.64 32.31
CA VAL A 13 -2.84 5.08 32.05
C VAL A 13 -1.46 5.33 31.43
N GLY A 14 -0.41 4.75 32.01
CA GLY A 14 0.96 4.88 31.49
C GLY A 14 1.09 4.35 30.07
N PHE A 15 0.53 3.18 29.78
CA PHE A 15 0.53 2.59 28.44
C PHE A 15 -0.26 3.46 27.45
N SER A 16 -1.42 3.97 27.85
CA SER A 16 -2.25 4.84 27.00
C SER A 16 -1.53 6.15 26.64
N ILE A 17 -0.83 6.76 27.60
CA ILE A 17 -0.01 7.96 27.36
C ILE A 17 1.14 7.62 26.40
N LEU A 18 1.81 6.48 26.60
CA LEU A 18 2.93 6.08 25.75
C LEU A 18 2.48 5.87 24.29
N VAL A 19 1.36 5.18 24.08
CA VAL A 19 0.77 4.98 22.75
C VAL A 19 0.39 6.33 22.12
N TYR A 20 -0.23 7.23 22.89
CA TYR A 20 -0.61 8.55 22.38
C TYR A 20 0.60 9.38 21.94
N LEU A 21 1.70 9.36 22.72
CA LEU A 21 2.91 10.11 22.42
C LEU A 21 3.73 9.51 21.26
N THR A 22 3.63 8.21 21.02
CA THR A 22 4.41 7.50 20.00
C THR A 22 3.66 7.32 18.68
N MET A 23 2.34 7.54 18.67
CA MET A 23 1.54 7.45 17.45
C MET A 23 2.02 8.49 16.43
N PRO A 24 2.44 8.07 15.22
CA PRO A 24 2.87 9.01 14.20
C PRO A 24 1.71 9.92 13.80
N LYS A 25 2.01 11.21 13.57
CA LYS A 25 1.02 12.16 13.09
C LYS A 25 0.61 11.74 11.67
N ASN A 26 -0.69 11.55 11.43
CA ASN A 26 -1.21 11.35 10.08
C ASN A 26 -0.72 12.50 9.20
N VAL A 27 -0.04 12.16 8.11
CA VAL A 27 0.65 13.14 7.27
C VAL A 27 -0.40 14.01 6.58
N ASN A 28 -0.18 15.33 6.64
CA ASN A 28 -1.12 16.32 6.11
C ASN A 28 -1.42 16.00 4.64
N LYS A 29 -2.70 15.76 4.34
CA LYS A 29 -3.19 15.57 2.97
C LYS A 29 -2.76 16.74 2.11
N ILE A 30 -2.02 16.46 1.04
CA ILE A 30 -1.72 17.45 0.00
C ILE A 30 -3.05 17.76 -0.69
N ASN A 31 -3.60 18.94 -0.42
CA ASN A 31 -4.92 19.37 -0.90
C ASN A 31 -4.89 20.10 -2.25
N ASN A 32 -3.74 20.12 -2.93
CA ASN A 32 -3.57 20.88 -4.17
C ASN A 32 -3.83 20.02 -5.40
N LYS A 33 -5.02 20.18 -5.99
CA LYS A 33 -5.50 19.45 -7.17
C LYS A 33 -4.74 19.73 -8.48
N ASN A 34 -3.76 20.64 -8.49
CA ASN A 34 -3.09 21.12 -9.71
C ASN A 34 -1.57 20.91 -9.72
N VAL A 35 -1.02 20.07 -8.82
CA VAL A 35 0.41 19.75 -8.84
C VAL A 35 0.66 18.58 -9.79
N THR A 36 1.52 18.76 -10.78
CA THR A 36 2.03 17.66 -11.60
C THR A 36 2.79 16.70 -10.69
N ILE A 37 2.31 15.45 -10.59
CA ILE A 37 2.96 14.41 -9.79
C ILE A 37 4.21 13.97 -10.55
N THR A 38 5.35 14.05 -9.89
CA THR A 38 6.64 13.63 -10.43
C THR A 38 7.31 12.63 -9.50
N ILE A 39 8.36 11.98 -9.98
CA ILE A 39 9.20 11.09 -9.16
C ILE A 39 9.74 11.77 -7.89
N GLU A 40 9.95 13.08 -7.94
CA GLU A 40 10.42 13.89 -6.79
C GLU A 40 9.34 14.08 -5.73
N THR A 41 8.06 13.97 -6.11
CA THR A 41 6.92 14.07 -5.18
C THR A 41 6.64 12.76 -4.43
N ILE A 42 7.08 11.62 -4.97
CA ILE A 42 6.99 10.31 -4.33
C ILE A 42 7.87 10.31 -3.06
N PRO A 43 7.46 9.62 -1.97
CA PRO A 43 8.28 9.51 -0.76
C PRO A 43 9.70 9.01 -1.06
N LYS A 44 10.70 9.72 -0.52
CA LYS A 44 12.13 9.37 -0.70
C LYS A 44 12.50 8.01 -0.10
N TYR A 45 11.75 7.58 0.90
CA TYR A 45 11.91 6.31 1.60
C TYR A 45 10.56 5.66 1.79
N PHE A 46 10.51 4.34 1.70
CA PHE A 46 9.33 3.53 1.97
C PHE A 46 9.72 2.11 2.41
N ASP A 47 8.78 1.41 3.03
CA ASP A 47 8.99 0.04 3.47
C ASP A 47 8.55 -0.93 2.38
N ILE A 48 9.39 -1.92 2.07
CA ILE A 48 9.04 -3.03 1.18
C ILE A 48 8.63 -4.22 2.06
N VAL A 49 7.46 -4.79 1.79
CA VAL A 49 6.94 -5.96 2.49
C VAL A 49 7.92 -7.14 2.35
N GLY A 50 8.30 -7.75 3.47
CA GLY A 50 9.22 -8.90 3.51
C GLY A 50 10.68 -8.56 3.16
N ASN A 51 11.06 -7.27 3.19
CA ASN A 51 12.40 -6.82 2.88
C ASN A 51 12.81 -5.63 3.79
N ASN A 52 13.93 -4.99 3.50
CA ASN A 52 14.49 -3.92 4.32
C ASN A 52 13.51 -2.73 4.46
N PRO A 53 13.25 -2.27 5.70
CA PRO A 53 12.57 -1.00 5.92
C PRO A 53 13.44 0.16 5.41
N TYR A 54 12.82 1.30 5.16
CA TYR A 54 13.50 2.51 4.65
C TYR A 54 14.23 2.32 3.31
N THR A 55 13.65 1.54 2.40
CA THR A 55 14.15 1.43 1.04
C THR A 55 14.07 2.78 0.34
N LYS A 56 15.16 3.19 -0.33
CA LYS A 56 15.22 4.45 -1.07
C LYS A 56 14.40 4.38 -2.37
N VAL A 57 13.80 5.51 -2.73
CA VAL A 57 13.03 5.68 -3.98
C VAL A 57 13.81 5.26 -5.22
N GLU A 58 15.10 5.60 -5.27
CA GLU A 58 16.03 5.31 -6.38
C GLU A 58 16.22 3.80 -6.65
N ASN A 59 15.86 2.94 -5.70
CA ASN A 59 15.94 1.49 -5.88
C ASN A 59 14.82 0.93 -6.76
N LEU A 60 13.64 1.58 -6.76
CA LEU A 60 12.46 1.13 -7.52
C LEU A 60 12.05 2.09 -8.64
N PHE A 61 12.30 3.38 -8.47
CA PHE A 61 11.92 4.43 -9.40
C PHE A 61 13.16 5.22 -9.79
N LYS A 62 13.43 5.29 -11.10
CA LYS A 62 14.57 6.03 -11.65
C LYS A 62 14.12 6.88 -12.82
N LEU A 63 14.76 8.04 -12.98
CA LEU A 63 14.58 8.86 -14.17
C LEU A 63 15.09 8.11 -15.40
N GLY A 64 14.36 8.18 -16.51
CA GLY A 64 14.66 7.44 -17.74
C GLY A 64 14.09 6.01 -17.80
N GLU A 65 13.43 5.52 -16.75
CA GLU A 65 12.75 4.23 -16.74
C GLU A 65 11.22 4.38 -16.71
N GLU A 66 10.51 3.59 -17.50
CA GLU A 66 9.06 3.46 -17.36
C GLU A 66 8.72 2.44 -16.27
N LYS A 67 7.82 2.82 -15.36
CA LYS A 67 7.28 1.92 -14.32
C LYS A 67 5.78 2.07 -14.20
N TYR A 68 5.09 0.97 -13.94
CA TYR A 68 3.71 0.96 -13.50
C TYR A 68 3.65 0.89 -11.98
N ILE A 69 2.88 1.81 -11.39
CA ILE A 69 2.60 1.85 -9.96
C ILE A 69 1.14 1.45 -9.80
N ILE A 70 0.90 0.32 -9.12
CA ILE A 70 -0.45 -0.19 -8.89
C ILE A 70 -0.77 -0.05 -7.41
N VAL A 71 -1.66 0.88 -7.08
CA VAL A 71 -2.13 1.10 -5.71
C VAL A 71 -3.29 0.18 -5.44
N LEU A 72 -3.16 -0.65 -4.41
CA LEU A 72 -4.09 -1.69 -4.00
C LEU A 72 -4.72 -1.32 -2.67
N ASN A 73 -6.05 -1.13 -2.65
CA ASN A 73 -6.79 -1.07 -1.40
C ASN A 73 -7.05 -2.50 -0.88
N HIS A 74 -7.61 -2.60 0.33
CA HIS A 74 -7.79 -3.84 1.12
C HIS A 74 -8.12 -5.11 0.31
N ASP A 75 -9.21 -5.11 -0.45
CA ASP A 75 -9.68 -6.30 -1.17
C ASP A 75 -8.84 -6.59 -2.42
N ALA A 76 -8.28 -5.56 -3.06
CA ALA A 76 -7.44 -5.72 -4.24
C ALA A 76 -6.14 -6.47 -3.92
N LEU A 77 -5.65 -6.40 -2.67
CA LEU A 77 -4.46 -7.14 -2.24
C LEU A 77 -4.61 -8.66 -2.42
N ALA A 78 -5.83 -9.20 -2.24
CA ALA A 78 -6.10 -10.63 -2.37
C ALA A 78 -5.91 -11.15 -3.81
N VAL A 79 -6.26 -10.32 -4.79
CA VAL A 79 -6.22 -10.64 -6.22
C VAL A 79 -4.81 -10.47 -6.77
N PHE A 80 -4.18 -9.33 -6.46
CA PHE A 80 -2.94 -8.91 -7.10
C PHE A 80 -1.69 -9.64 -6.59
N LYS A 81 -1.79 -10.44 -5.52
CA LYS A 81 -0.71 -11.34 -5.07
C LYS A 81 -0.26 -12.32 -6.16
N GLU A 82 -1.11 -12.60 -7.15
CA GLU A 82 -0.81 -13.50 -8.27
C GLU A 82 -0.44 -12.79 -9.58
N LEU A 83 -0.46 -11.45 -9.63
CA LEU A 83 -0.20 -10.68 -10.86
C LEU A 83 1.13 -11.07 -11.53
N TYR A 84 2.14 -11.40 -10.74
CA TYR A 84 3.46 -11.84 -11.20
C TYR A 84 3.40 -13.09 -12.10
N LYS A 85 2.29 -13.84 -12.15
CA LYS A 85 2.13 -14.98 -13.06
C LYS A 85 1.68 -14.56 -14.47
N TYR A 86 1.16 -13.35 -14.65
CA TYR A 86 0.45 -12.91 -15.86
C TYR A 86 1.18 -11.84 -16.69
N THR A 87 2.21 -11.19 -16.14
CA THR A 87 2.91 -10.07 -16.77
C THR A 87 4.40 -10.02 -16.39
N ASP A 88 5.19 -9.22 -17.12
CA ASP A 88 6.58 -8.94 -16.78
C ASP A 88 6.64 -8.13 -15.47
N LYS A 89 7.43 -8.65 -14.51
CA LYS A 89 7.55 -8.09 -13.17
C LYS A 89 8.43 -6.86 -13.12
N ASN A 90 9.35 -6.72 -14.08
CA ASN A 90 10.48 -5.80 -13.95
C ASN A 90 10.05 -4.34 -13.92
N ASN A 91 8.91 -4.01 -14.53
CA ASN A 91 8.41 -2.65 -14.66
C ASN A 91 7.20 -2.36 -13.78
N ILE A 92 6.92 -3.19 -12.77
CA ILE A 92 5.74 -3.03 -11.91
C ILE A 92 6.18 -2.87 -10.46
N VAL A 93 5.52 -1.97 -9.75
CA VAL A 93 5.60 -1.83 -8.31
C VAL A 93 4.17 -1.79 -7.76
N LEU A 94 3.90 -2.62 -6.75
CA LEU A 94 2.63 -2.61 -6.03
C LEU A 94 2.73 -1.72 -4.81
N VAL A 95 1.63 -1.08 -4.42
CA VAL A 95 1.54 -0.25 -3.21
C VAL A 95 0.31 -0.72 -2.41
N ALA A 96 0.54 -1.27 -1.22
CA ALA A 96 -0.52 -1.63 -0.28
C ALA A 96 -1.01 -0.38 0.46
N ASN A 97 -2.16 0.14 0.06
CA ASN A 97 -2.84 1.21 0.78
C ASN A 97 -3.59 0.63 1.99
N ILE A 98 -2.93 0.61 3.14
CA ILE A 98 -3.50 0.19 4.43
C ILE A 98 -3.61 1.35 5.42
N SER A 99 -3.53 2.59 4.93
CA SER A 99 -3.43 3.80 5.76
C SER A 99 -4.60 4.01 6.73
N ASN A 100 -5.80 3.52 6.39
CA ASN A 100 -6.98 3.62 7.27
C ASN A 100 -7.01 2.65 8.45
N THR A 101 -6.13 1.64 8.47
CA THR A 101 -6.09 0.68 9.57
C THR A 101 -5.44 1.32 10.82
N PRO A 102 -5.95 1.12 12.05
CA PRO A 102 -5.31 1.67 13.24
C PRO A 102 -3.85 1.21 13.38
N TRP A 103 -2.95 2.11 13.79
CA TRP A 103 -1.49 1.86 13.84
C TRP A 103 -1.14 0.57 14.59
N ILE A 104 -1.75 0.33 15.75
CA ILE A 104 -1.48 -0.88 16.53
C ILE A 104 -1.85 -2.16 15.77
N ILE A 105 -2.96 -2.14 15.04
CA ILE A 105 -3.44 -3.28 14.26
C ILE A 105 -2.51 -3.55 13.07
N LYS A 106 -1.96 -2.50 12.46
CA LYS A 106 -0.95 -2.63 11.39
C LYS A 106 0.27 -3.41 11.87
N GLN A 107 0.78 -3.05 13.06
CA GLN A 107 1.99 -3.66 13.62
C GLN A 107 1.79 -5.12 14.02
N ILE A 108 0.68 -5.46 14.68
CA ILE A 108 0.50 -6.79 15.27
C ILE A 108 -0.03 -7.85 14.28
N ALA A 109 -0.73 -7.42 13.22
CA ALA A 109 -1.45 -8.34 12.33
C ALA A 109 -1.17 -8.09 10.85
N VAL A 110 -1.32 -6.84 10.39
CA VAL A 110 -1.33 -6.57 8.93
C VAL A 110 0.04 -6.78 8.29
N ASN A 111 1.12 -6.29 8.91
CA ASN A 111 2.46 -6.39 8.32
C ASN A 111 2.88 -7.86 8.11
N GLY A 112 2.64 -8.72 9.10
CA GLY A 112 2.95 -10.14 8.99
C GLY A 112 2.06 -10.88 7.98
N GLU A 113 0.80 -10.47 7.83
CA GLU A 113 -0.11 -11.07 6.85
C GLU A 113 0.25 -10.69 5.41
N LEU A 114 0.62 -9.43 5.18
CA LEU A 114 1.12 -8.97 3.89
C LEU A 114 2.38 -9.74 3.48
N GLU A 115 3.31 -9.94 4.41
CA GLU A 115 4.53 -10.70 4.17
C GLU A 115 4.23 -12.15 3.78
N LYS A 116 3.33 -12.83 4.49
CA LYS A 116 2.89 -14.19 4.13
C LYS A 116 2.23 -14.24 2.75
N MET A 117 1.31 -13.31 2.48
CA MET A 117 0.52 -13.27 1.26
C MET A 117 1.38 -13.02 0.02
N TYR A 118 2.41 -12.18 0.15
CA TYR A 118 3.29 -11.76 -0.95
C TYR A 118 4.65 -12.45 -0.94
N LYS A 119 4.90 -13.41 -0.06
CA LYS A 119 6.18 -14.15 0.05
C LYS A 119 6.69 -14.71 -1.29
N ASN A 120 5.77 -15.14 -2.16
CA ASN A 120 6.09 -15.72 -3.47
C ASN A 120 6.00 -14.70 -4.62
N SER A 121 5.54 -13.48 -4.35
CA SER A 121 5.47 -12.42 -5.35
C SER A 121 6.88 -12.02 -5.75
N LYS A 122 7.10 -11.88 -7.05
CA LYS A 122 8.34 -11.33 -7.61
C LYS A 122 8.24 -9.83 -7.91
N ILE A 123 7.07 -9.23 -7.67
CA ILE A 123 6.82 -7.81 -7.82
C ILE A 123 6.98 -7.15 -6.44
N PRO A 124 7.81 -6.10 -6.30
CA PRO A 124 7.94 -5.37 -5.04
C PRO A 124 6.59 -4.82 -4.56
N LEU A 125 6.28 -5.02 -3.28
CA LEU A 125 5.11 -4.46 -2.62
C LEU A 125 5.56 -3.43 -1.59
N ILE A 126 5.24 -2.16 -1.84
CA ILE A 126 5.44 -1.07 -0.89
C ILE A 126 4.32 -1.11 0.14
N ASN A 127 4.67 -1.05 1.42
CA ASN A 127 3.73 -0.89 2.52
C ASN A 127 3.47 0.61 2.76
N ASP A 128 2.28 1.09 2.40
CA ASP A 128 1.87 2.48 2.65
C ASP A 128 1.00 2.59 3.91
N SER A 129 1.56 2.14 5.03
CA SER A 129 0.93 2.19 6.35
C SER A 129 0.60 3.62 6.81
N ASP A 130 1.45 4.59 6.48
CA ASP A 130 1.24 5.98 6.92
C ASP A 130 0.47 6.83 5.91
N GLY A 131 0.13 6.27 4.74
CA GLY A 131 -0.59 6.96 3.68
C GLY A 131 0.25 8.03 2.96
N ASN A 132 1.57 8.02 3.14
CA ASN A 132 2.50 8.97 2.52
C ASN A 132 2.52 8.81 1.01
N PHE A 133 2.53 7.56 0.55
CA PHE A 133 2.61 7.25 -0.87
C PHE A 133 1.33 7.67 -1.58
N ILE A 134 0.15 7.23 -1.12
CA ILE A 134 -1.13 7.63 -1.73
C ILE A 134 -1.35 9.15 -1.66
N SER A 135 -0.91 9.80 -0.58
CA SER A 135 -1.05 11.26 -0.43
C SER A 135 -0.18 11.99 -1.44
N SER A 136 1.02 11.49 -1.75
CA SER A 136 1.87 12.04 -2.82
C SER A 136 1.21 11.93 -4.20
N LEU A 137 0.37 10.92 -4.41
CA LEU A 137 -0.40 10.73 -5.64
C LEU A 137 -1.70 11.56 -5.67
N GLY A 138 -2.01 12.32 -4.61
CA GLY A 138 -3.29 13.03 -4.46
C GLY A 138 -4.50 12.09 -4.37
N LEU A 139 -4.29 10.82 -4.03
CA LEU A 139 -5.33 9.80 -4.01
C LEU A 139 -6.10 9.83 -2.69
N ASN A 140 -7.39 10.19 -2.77
CA ASN A 140 -8.30 10.26 -1.62
C ASN A 140 -9.35 9.13 -1.59
N ASP A 141 -9.44 8.31 -2.64
CA ASP A 141 -10.43 7.23 -2.71
C ASP A 141 -9.92 5.96 -2.02
N ASN A 142 -10.57 5.62 -0.92
CA ASN A 142 -10.19 4.53 -0.03
C ASN A 142 -11.19 3.36 -0.05
N LYS A 143 -12.05 3.25 -1.08
CA LYS A 143 -12.96 2.10 -1.20
C LYS A 143 -12.17 0.79 -1.21
N GLN A 144 -12.54 -0.14 -0.33
CA GLN A 144 -11.77 -1.35 -0.07
C GLN A 144 -11.49 -2.18 -1.34
N ASN A 145 -12.46 -2.23 -2.24
CA ASN A 145 -12.40 -3.00 -3.48
C ASN A 145 -11.81 -2.28 -4.69
N LYS A 146 -11.22 -1.09 -4.53
CA LYS A 146 -10.59 -0.36 -5.63
C LYS A 146 -9.10 -0.63 -5.77
N TYR A 147 -8.63 -0.51 -7.01
CA TYR A 147 -7.22 -0.33 -7.32
C TYR A 147 -7.04 0.79 -8.35
N PHE A 148 -5.84 1.37 -8.37
CA PHE A 148 -5.49 2.50 -9.21
C PHE A 148 -4.17 2.22 -9.91
N VAL A 149 -4.08 2.60 -11.17
CA VAL A 149 -2.90 2.34 -12.00
C VAL A 149 -2.32 3.66 -12.44
N TYR A 150 -1.04 3.85 -12.14
CA TYR A 150 -0.25 5.00 -12.57
C TYR A 150 0.92 4.52 -13.42
N LYS A 151 1.36 5.36 -14.35
CA LYS A 151 2.57 5.19 -15.15
C LYS A 151 3.56 6.28 -14.79
N LEU A 152 4.73 5.89 -14.32
CA LEU A 152 5.93 6.70 -14.33
C LEU A 152 6.49 6.69 -15.76
N THR A 153 6.58 7.87 -16.35
CA THR A 153 7.18 8.07 -17.68
C THR A 153 8.68 8.26 -17.56
N ASN A 154 9.42 8.06 -18.66
CA ASN A 154 10.86 8.28 -18.72
C ASN A 154 11.29 9.69 -18.27
N ASN A 155 10.43 10.69 -18.44
CA ASN A 155 10.68 12.07 -18.04
C ASN A 155 10.41 12.33 -16.55
N GLY A 156 10.11 11.29 -15.76
CA GLY A 156 9.88 11.41 -14.32
C GLY A 156 8.47 11.88 -13.95
N ILE A 157 7.55 12.00 -14.91
CA ILE A 157 6.15 12.36 -14.64
C ILE A 157 5.36 11.10 -14.29
N VAL A 158 4.55 11.18 -13.23
CA VAL A 158 3.65 10.11 -12.78
C VAL A 158 2.23 10.47 -13.17
N MET A 159 1.61 9.65 -14.01
CA MET A 159 0.26 9.89 -14.55
C MET A 159 -0.66 8.75 -14.18
N LYS A 160 -1.88 9.05 -13.72
CA LYS A 160 -2.92 8.04 -13.57
C LYS A 160 -3.41 7.60 -14.94
N ILE A 161 -3.36 6.29 -15.22
CA ILE A 161 -3.79 5.71 -16.50
C ILE A 161 -5.06 4.88 -16.36
N GLY A 162 -5.46 4.52 -15.13
CA GLY A 162 -6.68 3.77 -14.92
C GLY A 162 -7.06 3.60 -13.46
N GLU A 163 -8.30 3.16 -13.25
CA GLU A 163 -8.80 2.62 -11.98
C GLU A 163 -9.88 1.59 -12.28
N SER A 164 -10.02 0.61 -11.41
CA SER A 164 -11.15 -0.33 -11.48
C SER A 164 -11.41 -0.92 -10.10
N LYS A 165 -12.31 -1.90 -10.04
CA LYS A 165 -12.71 -2.60 -8.83
C LYS A 165 -12.52 -4.09 -8.97
N VAL A 166 -12.16 -4.72 -7.85
CA VAL A 166 -12.28 -6.15 -7.65
C VAL A 166 -13.62 -6.47 -6.96
N LYS A 167 -13.90 -7.75 -6.77
CA LYS A 167 -15.05 -8.19 -5.98
C LYS A 167 -14.94 -7.70 -4.54
N GLU A 168 -16.05 -7.22 -4.00
CA GLU A 168 -16.13 -6.75 -2.62
C GLU A 168 -16.01 -7.90 -1.62
N GLY A 169 -15.19 -7.71 -0.58
CA GLY A 169 -14.84 -8.74 0.38
C GLY A 169 -13.90 -9.80 -0.17
N ALA A 170 -13.15 -9.51 -1.24
CA ALA A 170 -12.19 -10.45 -1.84
C ALA A 170 -11.09 -10.93 -0.89
N LEU A 171 -10.75 -10.15 0.14
CA LEU A 171 -9.76 -10.55 1.15
C LEU A 171 -10.36 -11.52 2.19
N GLU A 172 -11.65 -11.35 2.51
CA GLU A 172 -12.35 -12.11 3.54
C GLU A 172 -13.02 -13.37 2.99
N LYS A 173 -13.50 -13.31 1.75
CA LYS A 173 -14.20 -14.38 1.05
C LYS A 173 -13.24 -15.03 0.06
N SER A 174 -13.27 -16.35 -0.01
CA SER A 174 -12.57 -17.09 -1.05
C SER A 174 -13.02 -16.61 -2.43
N LEU A 175 -12.07 -16.11 -3.22
CA LEU A 175 -12.26 -15.83 -4.64
C LEU A 175 -12.20 -17.12 -5.44
N SER A 176 -13.02 -17.25 -6.49
CA SER A 176 -12.81 -18.31 -7.46
C SER A 176 -11.59 -18.00 -8.35
N LEU A 177 -10.99 -19.04 -8.95
CA LEU A 177 -9.89 -18.86 -9.89
C LEU A 177 -10.31 -17.99 -11.09
N ASP A 178 -11.52 -18.21 -11.62
CA ASP A 178 -12.06 -17.42 -12.73
C ASP A 178 -12.17 -15.93 -12.42
N GLU A 179 -12.54 -15.57 -11.17
CA GLU A 179 -12.66 -14.18 -10.73
C GLU A 179 -11.28 -13.49 -10.65
N VAL A 180 -10.27 -14.22 -10.17
CA VAL A 180 -8.89 -13.76 -10.13
C VAL A 180 -8.36 -13.60 -11.56
N GLU A 181 -8.51 -14.63 -12.40
CA GLU A 181 -8.04 -14.63 -13.79
C GLU A 181 -8.65 -13.49 -14.60
N LYS A 182 -9.96 -13.27 -14.49
CA LYS A 182 -10.63 -12.17 -15.18
C LYS A 182 -10.01 -10.81 -14.78
N SER A 183 -9.84 -10.57 -13.49
CA SER A 183 -9.28 -9.32 -12.97
C SER A 183 -7.83 -9.12 -13.43
N LEU A 184 -7.01 -10.17 -13.40
CA LEU A 184 -5.60 -10.10 -13.82
C LEU A 184 -5.44 -10.00 -15.34
N ASN A 185 -6.34 -10.59 -16.13
CA ASN A 185 -6.35 -10.44 -17.58
C ASN A 185 -6.77 -9.03 -18.01
N GLU A 186 -7.72 -8.41 -17.31
CA GLU A 186 -8.05 -6.99 -17.50
C GLU A 186 -6.84 -6.10 -17.17
N MET A 187 -6.13 -6.41 -16.08
CA MET A 187 -4.90 -5.69 -15.73
C MET A 187 -3.82 -5.86 -16.80
N LYS A 188 -3.61 -7.07 -17.31
CA LYS A 188 -2.62 -7.35 -18.35
C LYS A 188 -2.81 -6.44 -19.58
N LYS A 189 -4.04 -6.25 -20.04
CA LYS A 189 -4.38 -5.37 -21.18
C LYS A 189 -4.06 -3.89 -20.96
N ILE A 190 -3.96 -3.45 -19.72
CA ILE A 190 -3.59 -2.06 -19.38
C ILE A 190 -2.06 -1.90 -19.33
N LEU A 191 -1.33 -3.00 -19.11
CA LEU A 191 0.13 -3.00 -19.00
C LEU A 191 0.84 -3.21 -20.35
N GLU A 192 0.17 -3.87 -21.31
CA GLU A 192 0.58 -4.08 -22.71
C GLU A 192 0.17 -2.90 -23.61
#